data_AF-A0A5B1R5M8-F1
#
_entry.id   AF-A0A5B1R5M8-F1
#
_cell.length_a   1.000
_cell.length_b   1.000
_cell.length_c   1.000
_cell.angle_alpha   90.00
_cell.angle_beta   90.00
_cell.angle_gamma   90.00
#
_symmetry.space_group_name_H-M   'P 1'
#
loop_
_entity.id
_entity.type
_entity.pdbx_description
1 polymer ?
#
loop_
_entity_poly.entity_id
_entity_poly.type
_entity_poly.pdbx_seq_one_letter_code
_entity_poly.pdbx_strand_id
1 'polypeptide(L)'
;IYRMDLMTQLREAATTPTPLAEFLQDPDAVHSLTKMSSREDRDRERERGTGRRRGSESATSMLSLVLAEEERQAHHLKAMLRITGDRLEHETRKADQAESRATMAEIRAREAGARALAAEQAQHHAELDAARAREETKRFQLQLDTTEREVRRLTNDMARLQRQRDESEEAAAKARDTARRFQAALRDYQARDEGREEGRRLAMYKRYDDGREDGFEEGRMDGWQAGRQDGFEEGRKMGFREGREMGRREERKYAFKLFNR
;
A
#
# COMPACT_ATOMS: atom_id res chain seq x y z
N ILE A 1 37.04 69.02 -0.55
CA ILE A 1 36.68 70.30 0.09
C ILE A 1 37.36 70.33 1.45
N TYR A 2 38.43 71.12 1.54
CA TYR A 2 39.28 71.46 2.70
C TYR A 2 39.00 70.75 4.03
N ARG A 3 39.53 69.53 4.20
CA ARG A 3 39.92 69.04 5.54
C ARG A 3 41.32 69.60 5.81
N MET A 4 41.43 70.86 6.21
CA MET A 4 42.60 71.22 7.01
C MET A 4 42.48 70.38 8.27
N ASP A 5 43.44 69.50 8.46
CA ASP A 5 43.42 68.54 9.53
C ASP A 5 43.60 69.32 10.84
N LEU A 6 42.51 69.43 11.62
CA LEU A 6 42.49 70.16 12.89
C LEU A 6 43.61 69.67 13.81
N MET A 7 44.02 68.41 13.67
CA MET A 7 45.15 67.85 14.42
C MET A 7 46.49 68.39 13.93
N THR A 8 46.64 68.69 12.63
CA THR A 8 47.83 69.40 12.13
C THR A 8 47.86 70.83 12.65
N GLN A 9 46.73 71.53 12.70
CA GLN A 9 46.64 72.88 13.29
C GLN A 9 46.91 72.88 14.79
N LEU A 10 46.40 71.88 15.52
CA LEU A 10 46.63 71.73 16.97
C LEU A 10 48.09 71.34 17.26
N ARG A 11 48.68 70.49 16.42
CA ARG A 11 50.10 70.12 16.50
C ARG A 11 50.98 71.32 16.18
N GLU A 12 50.66 72.08 15.14
CA GLU A 12 51.36 73.32 14.76
C GLU A 12 51.31 74.35 15.90
N ALA A 13 50.12 74.64 16.42
CA ALA A 13 49.91 75.56 17.55
C ALA A 13 50.55 75.10 18.89
N ALA A 14 50.74 73.78 19.08
CA ALA A 14 51.45 73.24 20.26
C ALA A 14 52.98 73.21 20.09
N THR A 15 53.48 73.25 18.85
CA THR A 15 54.92 73.24 18.53
C THR A 15 55.50 74.63 18.31
N THR A 16 54.67 75.64 18.03
CA THR A 16 55.10 77.03 17.94
C THR A 16 55.46 77.58 19.33
N PRO A 17 56.58 78.30 19.48
CA PRO A 17 56.93 78.94 20.74
C PRO A 17 55.82 79.90 21.15
N THR A 18 55.44 79.85 22.43
CA THR A 18 54.35 80.69 22.92
C THR A 18 54.84 82.15 23.02
N PRO A 19 53.98 83.17 22.84
CA PRO A 19 54.38 84.58 22.83
C PRO A 19 55.09 85.02 24.13
N LEU A 20 54.83 84.36 25.26
CA LEU A 20 55.58 84.53 26.50
C LEU A 20 56.97 83.90 26.44
N ALA A 21 57.11 82.72 25.82
CA ALA A 21 58.42 82.10 25.59
C ALA A 21 59.29 82.93 24.63
N GLU A 22 58.68 83.55 23.63
CA GLU A 22 59.35 84.47 22.70
C GLU A 22 59.72 85.80 23.38
N PHE A 23 58.82 86.36 24.20
CA PHE A 23 59.08 87.56 25.00
C PHE A 23 60.17 87.35 26.08
N LEU A 24 60.30 86.15 26.64
CA LEU A 24 61.34 85.78 27.60
C LEU A 24 62.70 85.46 26.96
N GLN A 25 62.74 85.20 25.65
CA GLN A 25 63.98 85.04 24.88
C GLN A 25 64.61 86.38 24.49
N ASP A 26 63.87 87.48 24.56
CA ASP A 26 64.37 88.83 24.29
C ASP A 26 65.10 89.43 25.52
N PRO A 27 66.44 89.61 25.47
CA PRO A 27 67.23 90.09 26.61
C PRO A 27 66.85 91.51 27.06
N ASP A 28 66.33 92.35 26.16
CA ASP A 28 65.92 93.73 26.49
C ASP A 28 64.59 93.77 27.25
N ALA A 29 63.66 92.87 26.90
CA ALA A 29 62.39 92.68 27.60
C ALA A 29 62.60 92.19 29.05
N VAL A 30 63.49 91.21 29.24
CA VAL A 30 63.86 90.66 30.56
C VAL A 30 64.60 91.69 31.43
N HIS A 31 65.43 92.53 30.83
CA HIS A 31 66.12 93.61 31.54
C HIS A 31 65.14 94.70 32.03
N SER A 32 64.09 94.99 31.26
CA SER A 32 63.05 95.95 31.66
C SER A 32 62.23 95.47 32.87
N LEU A 33 61.98 94.16 32.96
CA LEU A 33 61.32 93.47 34.06
C LEU A 33 62.14 93.42 35.35
N THR A 34 63.42 93.07 35.25
CA THR A 34 64.33 92.97 36.41
C THR A 34 64.66 94.34 37.03
N LYS A 35 64.66 95.40 36.21
CA LYS A 35 64.78 96.80 36.69
C LYS A 35 63.56 97.29 37.47
N MET A 36 62.40 96.65 37.30
CA MET A 36 61.18 96.92 38.08
C MET A 36 61.21 96.22 39.45
N SER A 37 61.63 94.95 39.51
CA SER A 37 61.73 94.18 40.77
C SER A 37 62.71 94.82 41.77
N SER A 38 63.77 95.47 41.29
CA SER A 38 64.73 96.21 42.12
C SER A 38 64.28 97.60 42.57
N ARG A 39 63.12 98.09 42.10
CA ARG A 39 62.56 99.40 42.46
C ARG A 39 61.37 99.34 43.41
N GLU A 40 60.92 98.15 43.82
CA GLU A 40 59.72 97.97 44.64
C GLU A 40 59.97 97.92 46.16
N ASP A 41 61.17 98.27 46.62
CA ASP A 41 61.52 98.18 48.05
C ASP A 41 62.02 99.50 48.67
N ARG A 42 61.70 100.66 48.07
CA ARG A 42 61.93 101.96 48.73
C ARG A 42 60.77 102.93 48.53
N ASP A 43 60.28 103.37 49.69
CA ASP A 43 59.62 104.66 49.98
C ASP A 43 58.13 104.80 49.66
N ARG A 44 57.32 104.59 50.72
CA ARG A 44 56.07 105.31 50.96
C ARG A 44 56.39 106.63 51.68
N GLU A 45 56.49 107.73 50.94
CA GLU A 45 56.16 109.06 51.48
C GLU A 45 55.78 110.07 50.38
N ARG A 46 54.56 110.58 50.56
CA ARG A 46 53.92 111.86 50.14
C ARG A 46 54.40 112.68 48.93
N GLU A 47 53.39 112.88 48.07
CA GLU A 47 52.90 114.14 47.45
C GLU A 47 53.51 114.74 46.18
N ARG A 48 52.59 114.92 45.22
CA ARG A 48 52.41 116.01 44.23
C ARG A 48 53.62 116.40 43.37
N GLY A 49 53.66 115.82 42.18
CA GLY A 49 54.44 116.32 41.05
C GLY A 49 53.94 115.74 39.74
N THR A 50 53.23 116.54 38.96
CA THR A 50 52.90 116.29 37.55
C THR A 50 54.20 116.26 36.73
N GLY A 51 54.68 115.08 36.40
CA GLY A 51 55.85 114.86 35.57
C GLY A 51 55.71 113.54 34.80
N ARG A 52 55.54 113.63 33.49
CA ARG A 52 55.44 112.53 32.52
C ARG A 52 56.51 111.45 32.75
N ARG A 53 56.12 110.34 33.38
CA ARG A 53 56.87 109.06 33.38
C ARG A 53 56.40 108.22 32.18
N ARG A 54 56.82 108.59 30.97
CA ARG A 54 56.38 107.95 29.71
C ARG A 54 57.19 106.69 29.32
N GLY A 55 58.01 106.15 30.22
CA GLY A 55 58.85 104.97 29.95
C GLY A 55 58.54 103.73 30.79
N SER A 56 57.65 103.83 31.80
CA SER A 56 57.39 102.75 32.76
C SER A 56 56.11 101.97 32.50
N GLU A 57 55.13 102.54 31.79
CA GLU A 57 53.86 101.87 31.44
C GLU A 57 54.00 100.95 30.21
N SER A 58 55.04 101.15 29.38
CA SER A 58 55.22 100.41 28.13
C SER A 58 55.57 98.94 28.39
N ALA A 59 56.46 98.65 29.35
CA ALA A 59 56.88 97.27 29.64
C ALA A 59 55.77 96.46 30.32
N THR A 60 55.04 97.05 31.26
CA THR A 60 53.86 96.45 31.91
C THR A 60 52.68 96.28 30.95
N SER A 61 52.46 97.23 30.04
CA SER A 61 51.47 97.10 28.97
C SER A 61 51.86 96.04 27.92
N MET A 62 53.15 95.83 27.67
CA MET A 62 53.62 94.77 26.77
C MET A 62 53.47 93.39 27.42
N LEU A 63 53.81 93.25 28.70
CA LEU A 63 53.55 92.02 29.45
C LEU A 63 52.08 91.67 29.57
N SER A 64 51.22 92.63 29.86
CA SER A 64 49.78 92.39 29.93
C SER A 64 49.20 92.02 28.57
N LEU A 65 49.74 92.59 27.48
CA LEU A 65 49.36 92.22 26.11
C LEU A 65 49.83 90.80 25.75
N VAL A 66 51.07 90.45 26.08
CA VAL A 66 51.65 89.12 25.86
C VAL A 66 50.92 88.06 26.69
N LEU A 67 50.62 88.34 27.96
CA LEU A 67 49.82 87.46 28.82
C LEU A 67 48.38 87.33 28.32
N ALA A 68 47.76 88.41 27.84
CA ALA A 68 46.43 88.34 27.23
C ALA A 68 46.45 87.55 25.91
N GLU A 69 47.55 87.60 25.15
CA GLU A 69 47.73 86.81 23.92
C GLU A 69 47.97 85.32 24.24
N GLU A 70 48.77 85.01 25.26
CA GLU A 70 48.91 83.66 25.83
C GLU A 70 47.56 83.10 26.28
N GLU A 71 46.80 83.86 27.05
CA GLU A 71 45.47 83.44 27.50
C GLU A 71 44.54 83.19 26.31
N ARG A 72 44.56 84.06 25.28
CA ARG A 72 43.81 83.84 24.03
C ARG A 72 44.23 82.56 23.32
N GLN A 73 45.52 82.29 23.20
CA GLN A 73 46.04 81.06 22.57
C GLN A 73 45.71 79.81 23.37
N ALA A 74 45.85 79.84 24.70
CA ALA A 74 45.46 78.76 25.60
C ALA A 74 43.95 78.48 25.52
N HIS A 75 43.12 79.53 25.45
CA HIS A 75 41.68 79.39 25.24
C HIS A 75 41.34 78.83 23.86
N HIS A 76 42.06 79.24 22.81
CA HIS A 76 41.89 78.71 21.46
C HIS A 76 42.25 77.22 21.38
N LEU A 77 43.40 76.82 21.93
CA LEU A 77 43.81 75.42 22.04
C LEU A 77 42.81 74.59 22.84
N LYS A 78 42.32 75.10 23.96
CA LYS A 78 41.27 74.45 24.77
C LYS A 78 39.98 74.28 23.99
N ALA A 79 39.56 75.28 23.20
CA ALA A 79 38.39 75.18 22.35
C ALA A 79 38.57 74.15 21.23
N MET A 80 39.75 74.12 20.59
CA MET A 80 40.10 73.13 19.57
C MET A 80 40.13 71.71 20.12
N LEU A 81 40.73 71.50 21.30
CA LEU A 81 40.72 70.21 22.00
C LEU A 81 39.31 69.74 22.37
N ARG A 82 38.42 70.67 22.75
CA ARG A 82 37.03 70.32 23.02
C ARG A 82 36.31 69.88 21.75
N ILE A 83 36.48 70.61 20.65
CA ILE A 83 35.87 70.27 19.36
C ILE A 83 36.40 68.93 18.82
N THR A 84 37.70 68.66 18.96
CA THR A 84 38.27 67.37 18.55
C THR A 84 37.81 66.24 19.46
N GLY A 85 37.65 66.49 20.77
CA GLY A 85 37.04 65.57 21.73
C GLY A 85 35.60 65.23 21.36
N ASP A 86 34.74 66.24 21.16
CA ASP A 86 33.34 66.08 20.75
C ASP A 86 33.22 65.30 19.42
N ARG A 87 34.13 65.56 18.48
CA ARG A 87 34.18 64.85 17.19
C ARG A 87 34.64 63.41 17.33
N LEU A 88 35.65 63.15 18.17
CA LEU A 88 36.11 61.80 18.46
C LEU A 88 34.99 61.00 19.12
N GLU A 89 34.29 61.57 20.11
CA GLU A 89 33.13 60.94 20.74
C GLU A 89 32.00 60.64 19.76
N HIS A 90 31.77 61.52 18.78
CA HIS A 90 30.77 61.28 17.75
C HIS A 90 31.17 60.11 16.84
N GLU A 91 32.43 60.05 16.43
CA GLU A 91 32.93 58.95 15.60
C GLU A 91 33.00 57.62 16.37
N THR A 92 33.35 57.62 17.67
CA THR A 92 33.31 56.40 18.50
C THR A 92 31.89 55.87 18.64
N ARG A 93 30.91 56.72 18.96
CA ARG A 93 29.49 56.30 19.03
C ARG A 93 28.99 55.74 17.70
N LYS A 94 29.43 56.32 16.58
CA LYS A 94 29.09 55.82 15.24
C LYS A 94 29.75 54.49 14.94
N ALA A 95 31.00 54.29 15.35
CA ALA A 95 31.71 53.03 15.24
C ALA A 95 31.01 51.94 16.08
N ASP A 96 30.65 52.23 17.33
CA ASP A 96 29.94 51.30 18.22
C ASP A 96 28.58 50.88 17.63
N GLN A 97 27.83 51.82 17.05
CA GLN A 97 26.57 51.51 16.36
C GLN A 97 26.79 50.65 15.11
N ALA A 98 27.86 50.89 14.35
CA ALA A 98 28.19 50.08 13.19
C ALA A 98 28.61 48.66 13.60
N GLU A 99 29.41 48.54 14.67
CA GLU A 99 29.83 47.25 15.24
C GLU A 99 28.62 46.46 15.75
N SER A 100 27.75 47.08 16.54
CA SER A 100 26.51 46.44 17.01
C SER A 100 25.62 45.96 15.85
N ARG A 101 25.53 46.74 14.77
CA ARG A 101 24.79 46.32 13.57
C ARG A 101 25.46 45.15 12.85
N ALA A 102 26.79 45.15 12.77
CA ALA A 102 27.57 44.07 12.15
C ALA A 102 27.44 42.76 12.95
N THR A 103 27.56 42.81 14.27
CA THR A 103 27.40 41.61 15.13
C THR A 103 25.99 41.05 15.05
N MET A 104 24.95 41.90 15.05
CA MET A 104 23.57 41.46 14.86
C MET A 104 23.31 40.89 13.45
N ALA A 105 24.01 41.36 12.42
CA ALA A 105 23.93 40.78 11.09
C ALA A 105 24.64 39.42 11.03
N GLU A 106 25.79 39.29 11.68
CA GLU A 106 26.56 38.05 11.76
C GLU A 106 25.80 36.95 12.50
N ILE A 107 25.17 37.27 13.63
CA ILE A 107 24.32 36.32 14.37
C ILE A 107 23.17 35.84 13.48
N ARG A 108 22.46 36.76 12.82
CA ARG A 108 21.36 36.40 11.90
C ARG A 108 21.84 35.54 10.73
N ALA A 109 23.02 35.81 10.17
CA ALA A 109 23.60 35.00 9.11
C ALA A 109 23.96 33.59 9.60
N ARG A 110 24.56 33.47 10.79
CA ARG A 110 24.84 32.16 11.42
C ARG A 110 23.57 31.37 11.68
N GLU A 111 22.54 31.99 12.24
CA GLU A 111 21.24 31.35 12.49
C GLU A 111 20.54 30.92 11.20
N ALA A 112 20.62 31.73 10.14
CA ALA A 112 20.07 31.37 8.84
C ALA A 112 20.84 30.18 8.22
N GLY A 113 22.17 30.17 8.33
CA GLY A 113 23.01 29.06 7.89
C GLY A 113 22.72 27.77 8.66
N ALA A 114 22.56 27.84 9.99
CA ALA A 114 22.18 26.70 10.80
C ALA A 114 20.81 26.13 10.41
N ARG A 115 19.83 27.01 10.14
CA ARG A 115 18.51 26.60 9.65
C ARG A 115 18.57 25.96 8.25
N ALA A 116 19.40 26.49 7.36
CA ALA A 116 19.59 25.92 6.02
C ALA A 116 20.20 24.52 6.10
N LEU A 117 21.25 24.32 6.90
CA LEU A 117 21.87 23.00 7.10
C LEU A 117 20.90 22.00 7.72
N ALA A 118 20.09 22.41 8.71
CA ALA A 118 19.07 21.55 9.28
C ALA A 118 18.00 21.15 8.25
N ALA A 119 17.61 22.08 7.38
CA ALA A 119 16.67 21.80 6.29
C ALA A 119 17.27 20.84 5.25
N GLU A 120 18.54 21.02 4.87
CA GLU A 120 19.25 20.10 3.96
C GLU A 120 19.35 18.68 4.54
N GLN A 121 19.69 18.56 5.83
CA GLN A 121 19.72 17.25 6.51
C GLN A 121 18.34 16.60 6.57
N ALA A 122 17.29 17.38 6.84
CA ALA A 122 15.92 16.87 6.83
C ALA A 122 15.47 16.43 5.44
N GLN A 123 15.85 17.17 4.39
CA GLN A 123 15.60 16.80 3.00
C GLN A 123 16.30 15.49 2.64
N HIS A 124 17.60 15.36 2.94
CA HIS A 124 18.34 14.13 2.68
C HIS A 124 17.74 12.93 3.43
N HIS A 125 17.30 13.13 4.68
CA HIS A 125 16.63 12.07 5.43
C HIS A 125 15.31 11.65 4.77
N ALA A 126 14.47 12.61 4.37
CA ALA A 126 13.22 12.35 3.65
C ALA A 126 13.45 11.68 2.29
N GLU A 127 14.52 12.01 1.58
CA GLU A 127 14.90 11.36 0.32
C GLU A 127 15.28 9.89 0.50
N LEU A 128 16.04 9.57 1.56
CA LEU A 128 16.37 8.20 1.90
C LEU A 128 15.12 7.38 2.26
N ASP A 129 14.20 7.95 3.02
CA ASP A 129 12.96 7.27 3.39
C ASP A 129 12.03 7.10 2.18
N ALA A 130 11.95 8.09 1.29
CA ALA A 130 11.25 7.96 0.02
C ALA A 130 11.88 6.87 -0.88
N ALA A 131 13.21 6.75 -0.89
CA ALA A 131 13.90 5.69 -1.62
C ALA A 131 13.59 4.31 -1.05
N ARG A 132 13.58 4.15 0.29
CA ARG A 132 13.19 2.89 0.96
C ARG A 132 11.75 2.51 0.62
N ALA A 133 10.81 3.45 0.74
CA ALA A 133 9.41 3.21 0.39
C ALA A 133 9.25 2.79 -1.09
N ARG A 134 10.01 3.40 -2.01
CA ARG A 134 10.02 2.99 -3.43
C ARG A 134 10.50 1.55 -3.60
N GLU A 135 11.57 1.14 -2.93
CA GLU A 135 12.05 -0.25 -3.01
C GLU A 135 11.06 -1.25 -2.39
N GLU A 136 10.38 -0.88 -1.30
CA GLU A 136 9.30 -1.70 -0.73
C GLU A 136 8.13 -1.85 -1.70
N THR A 137 7.69 -0.77 -2.34
CA THR A 137 6.61 -0.84 -3.35
C THR A 137 6.98 -1.72 -4.52
N LYS A 138 8.23 -1.65 -5.02
CA LYS A 138 8.72 -2.55 -6.09
C LYS A 138 8.71 -4.01 -5.65
N ARG A 139 9.12 -4.30 -4.41
CA ARG A 139 9.08 -5.66 -3.85
C ARG A 139 7.65 -6.20 -3.82
N PHE A 140 6.69 -5.40 -3.35
CA PHE A 140 5.28 -5.80 -3.34
C PHE A 140 4.70 -5.97 -4.74
N GLN A 141 5.07 -5.12 -5.70
CA GLN A 141 4.69 -5.29 -7.11
C GLN A 141 5.21 -6.62 -7.69
N LEU A 142 6.47 -6.98 -7.44
CA LEU A 142 7.03 -8.26 -7.89
C LEU A 142 6.33 -9.47 -7.24
N GLN A 143 5.96 -9.35 -5.97
CA GLN A 143 5.18 -10.38 -5.29
C GLN A 143 3.78 -10.53 -5.90
N LEU A 144 3.10 -9.42 -6.17
CA LEU A 144 1.81 -9.40 -6.85
C LEU A 144 1.91 -10.08 -8.22
N ASP A 145 2.85 -9.68 -9.07
CA ASP A 145 3.08 -10.28 -10.39
C ASP A 145 3.31 -11.80 -10.32
N THR A 146 4.04 -12.25 -9.30
CA THR A 146 4.29 -13.69 -9.09
C THR A 146 2.98 -14.41 -8.75
N THR A 147 2.23 -13.89 -7.78
CA THR A 147 0.93 -14.48 -7.39
C THR A 147 -0.09 -14.43 -8.51
N GLU A 148 -0.14 -13.37 -9.32
CA GLU A 148 -1.02 -13.30 -10.49
C GLU A 148 -0.69 -14.37 -11.53
N ARG A 149 0.60 -14.63 -11.77
CA ARG A 149 1.02 -15.71 -12.68
C ARG A 149 0.61 -17.08 -12.14
N GLU A 150 0.71 -17.30 -10.83
CA GLU A 150 0.26 -18.53 -10.19
C GLU A 150 -1.27 -18.69 -10.30
N VAL A 151 -2.04 -17.64 -10.02
CA VAL A 151 -3.50 -17.65 -10.19
C VAL A 151 -3.88 -17.97 -11.63
N ARG A 152 -3.22 -17.38 -12.62
CA ARG A 152 -3.46 -17.70 -14.04
C ARG A 152 -3.13 -19.16 -14.37
N ARG A 153 -2.04 -19.71 -13.85
CA ARG A 153 -1.68 -21.14 -14.02
C ARG A 153 -2.75 -22.04 -13.41
N LEU A 154 -3.12 -21.79 -12.15
CA LEU A 154 -4.13 -22.57 -11.45
C LEU A 154 -5.51 -22.49 -12.12
N THR A 155 -5.89 -21.32 -12.63
CA THR A 155 -7.14 -21.15 -13.38
C THR A 155 -7.16 -22.01 -14.65
N ASN A 156 -6.04 -22.04 -15.39
CA ASN A 156 -5.92 -22.90 -16.57
C ASN A 156 -5.93 -24.39 -16.22
N ASP A 157 -5.28 -24.78 -15.11
CA ASP A 157 -5.29 -26.15 -14.62
C ASP A 157 -6.68 -26.58 -14.16
N MET A 158 -7.42 -25.70 -13.46
CA MET A 158 -8.81 -25.93 -13.08
C MET A 158 -9.69 -26.13 -14.31
N ALA A 159 -9.56 -25.27 -15.33
CA ALA A 159 -10.31 -25.42 -16.58
C ALA A 159 -10.00 -26.75 -17.30
N ARG A 160 -8.73 -27.18 -17.29
CA ARG A 160 -8.33 -28.48 -17.85
C ARG A 160 -8.95 -29.64 -17.06
N LEU A 161 -8.87 -29.61 -15.73
CA LEU A 161 -9.45 -30.64 -14.87
C LEU A 161 -10.97 -30.71 -14.98
N GLN A 162 -11.65 -29.57 -15.11
CA GLN A 162 -13.09 -29.52 -15.35
C GLN A 162 -13.46 -30.22 -16.66
N ARG A 163 -12.76 -29.92 -17.76
CA ARG A 163 -12.99 -30.62 -19.05
C ARG A 163 -12.77 -32.12 -18.94
N GLN A 164 -11.68 -32.55 -18.29
CA GLN A 164 -11.41 -33.98 -18.08
C GLN A 164 -12.50 -34.65 -17.25
N ARG A 165 -13.01 -33.96 -16.22
CA ARG A 165 -14.11 -34.45 -15.39
C ARG A 165 -15.39 -34.57 -16.23
N ASP A 166 -15.75 -33.55 -16.98
CA ASP A 166 -16.94 -33.57 -17.84
C ASP A 166 -16.86 -34.68 -18.90
N GLU A 167 -15.71 -34.84 -19.57
CA GLU A 167 -15.46 -35.95 -20.51
C GLU A 167 -15.61 -37.32 -19.83
N SER A 168 -15.09 -37.47 -18.61
CA SER A 168 -15.21 -38.71 -17.83
C SER A 168 -16.65 -38.99 -17.40
N GLU A 169 -17.42 -37.96 -17.09
CA GLU A 169 -18.83 -38.07 -16.72
C GLU A 169 -19.69 -38.44 -17.92
N GLU A 170 -19.43 -37.84 -19.09
CA GLU A 170 -20.08 -38.23 -20.34
C GLU A 170 -19.78 -39.68 -20.71
N ALA A 171 -18.53 -40.11 -20.59
CA ALA A 171 -18.14 -41.49 -20.85
C ALA A 171 -18.83 -42.46 -19.89
N ALA A 172 -18.88 -42.12 -18.60
CA ALA A 172 -19.59 -42.90 -17.59
C ALA A 172 -21.11 -42.94 -17.86
N ALA A 173 -21.71 -41.83 -18.29
CA ALA A 173 -23.13 -41.78 -18.68
C ALA A 173 -23.42 -42.70 -19.86
N LYS A 174 -22.61 -42.64 -20.93
CA LYS A 174 -22.72 -43.54 -22.09
C LYS A 174 -22.59 -45.01 -21.70
N ALA A 175 -21.64 -45.34 -20.81
CA ALA A 175 -21.45 -46.70 -20.30
C ALA A 175 -22.64 -47.19 -19.46
N ARG A 176 -23.24 -46.31 -18.65
CA ARG A 176 -24.46 -46.65 -17.90
C ARG A 176 -25.65 -46.85 -18.84
N ASP A 177 -25.79 -46.05 -19.88
CA ASP A 177 -26.84 -46.20 -20.88
C ASP A 177 -26.72 -47.51 -21.66
N THR A 178 -25.52 -47.88 -22.07
CA THR A 178 -25.28 -49.15 -22.76
C THR A 178 -25.55 -50.33 -21.83
N ALA A 179 -25.08 -50.27 -20.57
CA ALA A 179 -25.38 -51.29 -19.56
C ALA A 179 -26.90 -51.45 -19.34
N ARG A 180 -27.64 -50.34 -19.23
CA ARG A 180 -29.12 -50.37 -19.11
C ARG A 180 -29.78 -51.01 -20.32
N ARG A 181 -29.32 -50.72 -21.54
CA ARG A 181 -29.83 -51.34 -22.77
C ARG A 181 -29.57 -52.85 -22.80
N PHE A 182 -28.37 -53.29 -22.41
CA PHE A 182 -28.06 -54.72 -22.34
C PHE A 182 -28.87 -55.43 -21.26
N GLN A 183 -29.07 -54.81 -20.10
CA GLN A 183 -29.93 -55.36 -19.05
C GLN A 183 -31.38 -55.49 -19.51
N ALA A 184 -31.91 -54.48 -20.20
CA ALA A 184 -33.26 -54.54 -20.78
C ALA A 184 -33.37 -55.66 -21.82
N ALA A 185 -32.40 -55.76 -22.74
CA ALA A 185 -32.37 -56.81 -23.76
C ALA A 185 -32.26 -58.22 -23.14
N LEU A 186 -31.47 -58.38 -22.07
CA LEU A 186 -31.36 -59.64 -21.33
C LEU A 186 -32.70 -60.01 -20.69
N ARG A 187 -33.39 -59.04 -20.05
CA ARG A 187 -34.71 -59.26 -19.46
C ARG A 187 -35.75 -59.62 -20.51
N ASP A 188 -35.75 -58.95 -21.65
CA ASP A 188 -36.65 -59.27 -22.77
C ASP A 188 -36.38 -60.65 -23.35
N TYR A 189 -35.10 -61.04 -23.46
CA TYR A 189 -34.72 -62.38 -23.91
C TYR A 189 -35.19 -63.45 -22.92
N GLN A 190 -34.95 -63.26 -21.62
CA GLN A 190 -35.40 -64.15 -20.56
C GLN A 190 -36.93 -64.30 -20.57
N ALA A 191 -37.68 -63.19 -20.62
CA ALA A 191 -39.13 -63.22 -20.69
C ALA A 191 -39.66 -63.94 -21.95
N ARG A 192 -38.98 -63.79 -23.10
CA ARG A 192 -39.34 -64.54 -24.32
C ARG A 192 -39.02 -66.02 -24.21
N ASP A 193 -37.92 -66.39 -23.56
CA ASP A 193 -37.55 -67.80 -23.40
C ASP A 193 -38.50 -68.52 -22.44
N GLU A 194 -38.78 -67.89 -21.29
CA GLU A 194 -39.80 -68.33 -20.34
C GLU A 194 -41.17 -68.46 -21.03
N GLY A 195 -41.59 -67.44 -21.80
CA GLY A 195 -42.85 -67.50 -22.56
C GLY A 195 -42.88 -68.63 -23.61
N ARG A 196 -41.75 -68.94 -24.27
CA ARG A 196 -41.65 -70.09 -25.19
C ARG A 196 -41.72 -71.42 -24.45
N GLU A 197 -41.04 -71.55 -23.32
CA GLU A 197 -41.07 -72.75 -22.49
C GLU A 197 -42.46 -73.00 -21.92
N GLU A 198 -43.09 -71.99 -21.34
CA GLU A 198 -44.46 -72.06 -20.85
C GLU A 198 -45.44 -72.37 -21.98
N GLY A 199 -45.31 -71.72 -23.13
CA GLY A 199 -46.11 -72.01 -24.31
C GLY A 199 -45.97 -73.45 -24.81
N ARG A 200 -44.74 -73.99 -24.87
CA ARG A 200 -44.48 -75.40 -25.20
C ARG A 200 -45.08 -76.34 -24.16
N ARG A 201 -44.90 -76.03 -22.88
CA ARG A 201 -45.45 -76.84 -21.77
C ARG A 201 -46.97 -76.89 -21.82
N LEU A 202 -47.63 -75.74 -21.99
CA LEU A 202 -49.09 -75.66 -22.07
C LEU A 202 -49.62 -76.36 -23.32
N ALA A 203 -48.96 -76.20 -24.47
CA ALA A 203 -49.34 -76.89 -25.69
C ALA A 203 -49.18 -78.42 -25.59
N MET A 204 -48.14 -78.89 -24.91
CA MET A 204 -47.93 -80.33 -24.66
C MET A 204 -48.99 -80.87 -23.69
N TYR A 205 -49.24 -80.17 -22.59
CA TYR A 205 -50.28 -80.52 -21.64
C TYR A 205 -51.65 -80.59 -22.31
N LYS A 206 -52.02 -79.56 -23.08
CA LYS A 206 -53.30 -79.51 -23.79
C LYS A 206 -53.44 -80.63 -24.82
N ARG A 207 -52.43 -80.88 -25.67
CA ARG A 207 -52.49 -82.01 -26.63
C ARG A 207 -52.62 -83.36 -25.95
N TYR A 208 -51.94 -83.54 -24.81
CA TYR A 208 -52.03 -84.78 -24.04
C TYR A 208 -53.42 -84.95 -23.44
N ASP A 209 -54.00 -83.90 -22.88
CA ASP A 209 -55.33 -83.94 -22.27
C ASP A 209 -56.41 -84.13 -23.34
N ASP A 210 -56.44 -83.28 -24.38
CA ASP A 210 -57.36 -83.38 -25.52
C ASP A 210 -57.25 -84.77 -26.18
N GLY A 211 -56.02 -85.24 -26.48
CA GLY A 211 -55.81 -86.54 -27.11
C GLY A 211 -56.15 -87.74 -26.22
N ARG A 212 -56.04 -87.60 -24.90
CA ARG A 212 -56.46 -88.62 -23.93
C ARG A 212 -57.98 -88.69 -23.83
N GLU A 213 -58.65 -87.53 -23.81
CA GLU A 213 -60.11 -87.44 -23.78
C GLU A 213 -60.70 -87.99 -25.09
N ASP A 214 -60.27 -87.47 -26.24
CA ASP A 214 -60.71 -87.92 -27.57
C ASP A 214 -60.44 -89.42 -27.76
N GLY A 215 -59.23 -89.89 -27.43
CA GLY A 215 -58.88 -91.32 -27.57
C GLY A 215 -59.67 -92.23 -26.63
N PHE A 216 -60.04 -91.76 -25.43
CA PHE A 216 -60.90 -92.50 -24.52
C PHE A 216 -62.34 -92.54 -25.02
N GLU A 217 -62.87 -91.43 -25.50
CA GLU A 217 -64.22 -91.35 -26.06
C GLU A 217 -64.37 -92.20 -27.32
N GLU A 218 -63.45 -92.07 -28.28
CA GLU A 218 -63.43 -92.85 -29.53
C GLU A 218 -63.27 -94.33 -29.22
N GLY A 219 -62.28 -94.71 -28.40
CA GLY A 219 -62.08 -96.11 -28.00
C GLY A 219 -63.27 -96.71 -27.24
N ARG A 220 -63.95 -95.93 -26.41
CA ARG A 220 -65.18 -96.36 -25.72
C ARG A 220 -66.34 -96.53 -26.68
N MET A 221 -66.53 -95.58 -27.61
CA MET A 221 -67.57 -95.63 -28.64
C MET A 221 -67.38 -96.84 -29.56
N ASP A 222 -66.19 -96.99 -30.13
CA ASP A 222 -65.85 -98.10 -31.03
C ASP A 222 -65.94 -99.44 -30.31
N GLY A 223 -65.38 -99.54 -29.09
CA GLY A 223 -65.47 -100.74 -28.27
C GLY A 223 -66.91 -101.12 -27.91
N TRP A 224 -67.76 -100.13 -27.60
CA TRP A 224 -69.18 -100.37 -27.33
C TRP A 224 -69.96 -100.79 -28.58
N GLN A 225 -69.71 -100.14 -29.72
CA GLN A 225 -70.36 -100.47 -30.99
C GLN A 225 -69.96 -101.87 -31.47
N ALA A 226 -68.66 -102.16 -31.52
CA ALA A 226 -68.14 -103.47 -31.93
C ALA A 226 -68.63 -104.57 -30.98
N GLY A 227 -68.48 -104.38 -29.66
CA GLY A 227 -68.94 -105.35 -28.66
C GLY A 227 -70.45 -105.60 -28.71
N ARG A 228 -71.27 -104.56 -28.97
CA ARG A 228 -72.71 -104.71 -29.15
C ARG A 228 -73.06 -105.45 -30.44
N GLN A 229 -72.36 -105.16 -31.52
CA GLN A 229 -72.59 -105.81 -32.81
C GLN A 229 -72.20 -107.29 -32.77
N ASP A 230 -71.00 -107.60 -32.28
CA ASP A 230 -70.49 -108.96 -32.12
C ASP A 230 -71.36 -109.75 -31.14
N GLY A 231 -71.66 -109.17 -29.97
CA GLY A 231 -72.52 -109.80 -28.97
C GLY A 231 -73.94 -110.05 -29.45
N PHE A 232 -74.52 -109.14 -30.25
CA PHE A 232 -75.82 -109.35 -30.88
C PHE A 232 -75.76 -110.44 -31.96
N GLU A 233 -74.71 -110.48 -32.77
CA GLU A 233 -74.56 -111.47 -33.83
C GLU A 233 -74.32 -112.89 -33.26
N GLU A 234 -73.45 -113.02 -32.26
CA GLU A 234 -73.24 -114.27 -31.53
C GLU A 234 -74.49 -114.70 -30.77
N GLY A 235 -75.13 -113.79 -30.04
CA GLY A 235 -76.38 -114.06 -29.33
C GLY A 235 -77.49 -114.51 -30.26
N ARG A 236 -77.62 -113.88 -31.45
CA ARG A 236 -78.57 -114.29 -32.48
C ARG A 236 -78.24 -115.68 -33.04
N LYS A 237 -76.97 -115.95 -33.35
CA LYS A 237 -76.52 -117.27 -33.86
C LYS A 237 -76.78 -118.39 -32.83
N MET A 238 -76.42 -118.16 -31.57
CA MET A 238 -76.63 -119.08 -30.46
C MET A 238 -78.12 -119.30 -30.19
N GLY A 239 -78.89 -118.23 -30.03
CA GLY A 239 -80.34 -118.31 -29.79
C GLY A 239 -81.10 -118.99 -30.93
N PHE A 240 -80.73 -118.75 -32.19
CA PHE A 240 -81.33 -119.45 -33.34
C PHE A 240 -80.97 -120.94 -33.35
N ARG A 241 -79.71 -121.29 -33.00
CA ARG A 241 -79.26 -122.68 -32.91
C ARG A 241 -79.98 -123.43 -31.79
N GLU A 242 -80.03 -122.84 -30.60
CA GLU A 242 -80.67 -123.42 -29.42
C GLU A 242 -82.18 -123.51 -29.57
N GLY A 243 -82.83 -122.47 -30.10
CA GLY A 243 -84.26 -122.49 -30.43
C GLY A 243 -84.61 -123.58 -31.46
N ARG A 244 -83.77 -123.79 -32.48
CA ARG A 244 -83.95 -124.87 -33.45
C ARG A 244 -83.71 -126.26 -32.84
N GLU A 245 -82.80 -126.38 -31.88
CA GLU A 245 -82.60 -127.64 -31.14
C GLU A 245 -83.74 -127.95 -30.17
N MET A 246 -84.23 -126.95 -29.43
CA MET A 246 -85.40 -127.10 -28.58
C MET A 246 -86.64 -127.43 -29.41
N GLY A 247 -86.89 -126.72 -30.51
CA GLY A 247 -87.99 -127.03 -31.44
C GLY A 247 -87.92 -128.47 -31.94
N ARG A 248 -86.75 -128.95 -32.38
CA ARG A 248 -86.57 -130.36 -32.76
C ARG A 248 -86.76 -131.34 -31.60
N ARG A 249 -86.36 -130.99 -30.37
CA ARG A 249 -86.59 -131.83 -29.18
C ARG A 249 -88.08 -131.88 -28.81
N GLU A 250 -88.77 -130.76 -28.89
CA GLU A 250 -90.20 -130.67 -28.60
C GLU A 250 -91.02 -131.37 -29.68
N GLU A 251 -90.71 -131.19 -30.96
CA GLU A 251 -91.27 -131.97 -32.06
C GLU A 251 -91.02 -133.46 -31.86
N ARG A 252 -89.81 -133.87 -31.45
CA ARG A 252 -89.54 -135.27 -31.10
C ARG A 252 -90.39 -135.75 -29.92
N LYS A 253 -90.56 -134.95 -28.87
CA LYS A 253 -91.45 -135.29 -27.74
C LYS A 253 -92.92 -135.36 -28.16
N TYR A 254 -93.36 -134.47 -29.04
CA TYR A 254 -94.74 -134.41 -29.54
C TYR A 254 -95.03 -135.57 -30.50
N ALA A 255 -94.09 -135.88 -31.40
CA ALA A 255 -94.11 -137.06 -32.25
C ALA A 255 -94.09 -138.36 -31.43
N PHE A 256 -93.29 -138.41 -30.35
CA PHE A 256 -93.26 -139.56 -29.43
C PHE A 256 -94.57 -139.73 -28.65
N LYS A 257 -95.27 -138.63 -28.34
CA LYS A 257 -96.63 -138.66 -27.76
C LYS A 257 -97.69 -139.11 -28.76
N LEU A 258 -97.55 -138.78 -30.05
CA LEU A 258 -98.45 -139.21 -31.12
C LEU A 258 -98.26 -140.68 -31.53
N PHE A 259 -97.05 -141.23 -31.38
CA PHE A 259 -96.73 -142.63 -31.71
C PHE A 259 -97.19 -143.63 -30.63
N ASN A 260 -97.58 -143.17 -29.43
CA ASN A 260 -98.01 -144.01 -28.31
C ASN A 260 -99.52 -143.89 -28.02
N ARG A 261 -100.36 -143.73 -29.06
CA ARG A 261 -101.82 -143.77 -28.98
C ARG A 261 -102.37 -144.60 -30.13
#